data_AF-A0A6B3HN84-F1
#
_entry.id   AF-A0A6B3HN84-F1
#
_cell.length_a   1.000
_cell.length_b   1.000
_cell.length_c   1.000
_cell.angle_alpha   90.00
_cell.angle_beta   90.00
_cell.angle_gamma   90.00
#
_symmetry.space_group_name_H-M   'P 1'
#
loop_
_entity.id
_entity.type
_entity.pdbx_description
1 polymer ?
#
loop_
_entity_poly.entity_id
_entity_poly.type
_entity_poly.pdbx_seq_one_letter_code
_entity_poly.pdbx_strand_id
1 'polypeptide(L)' 'KDRYFQAEVSSDDKLVPEGIEGQVPYRGPLANVLHQLVGGLRQTMGYVGAESVDQMESKGRFVRITSAGLKESHPHDI' A
#
# COMPACT_ATOMS: atom_id res chain seq x y z
N LYS A 1 26.98 12.38 -5.80
CA LYS A 1 25.62 11.82 -6.03
C LYS A 1 25.83 10.34 -6.32
N ASP A 2 25.98 9.53 -5.27
CA ASP A 2 26.42 8.14 -5.41
C ASP A 2 25.19 7.23 -5.45
N ARG A 3 24.66 7.04 -6.65
CA ARG A 3 23.63 6.04 -6.91
C ARG A 3 24.36 4.76 -7.30
N TYR A 4 24.26 3.74 -6.46
CA TYR A 4 24.81 2.41 -6.73
C TYR A 4 24.39 1.99 -8.16
N PHE A 5 25.35 1.58 -9.00
CA PHE A 5 25.21 1.28 -10.45
C PHE A 5 25.08 2.46 -11.45
N GLN A 6 25.08 3.72 -11.03
CA GLN A 6 25.01 4.88 -11.95
C GLN A 6 26.21 5.84 -11.81
N ALA A 7 27.24 5.44 -11.06
CA ALA A 7 28.42 6.26 -10.77
C ALA A 7 29.30 6.55 -12.00
N GLU A 8 29.23 5.73 -13.06
CA GLU A 8 30.03 5.91 -14.29
C GLU A 8 29.31 6.69 -15.40
N VAL A 9 28.07 7.14 -15.18
CA VAL A 9 27.33 7.92 -16.17
C VAL A 9 27.68 9.40 -16.00
N SER A 10 28.63 9.87 -16.81
CA SER A 10 29.20 11.23 -16.77
C SER A 10 28.32 12.35 -17.35
N SER A 11 27.08 12.06 -17.75
CA SER A 11 26.13 13.05 -18.29
C SER A 11 24.71 12.82 -17.77
N ASP A 12 24.08 13.85 -17.19
CA ASP A 12 22.68 13.81 -16.71
C ASP A 12 21.67 13.44 -17.84
N ASP A 13 22.05 13.65 -19.11
CA ASP A 13 21.24 13.34 -20.32
C ASP A 13 21.02 11.83 -20.58
N LYS A 14 21.66 10.94 -19.81
CA LYS A 14 21.55 9.47 -19.94
C LYS A 14 20.74 8.80 -18.84
N LEU A 15 20.06 9.57 -18.00
CA LEU A 15 19.25 9.02 -16.91
C LEU A 15 17.88 8.61 -17.43
N VAL A 16 17.56 7.31 -17.37
CA VAL A 16 16.21 6.80 -17.59
C VAL A 16 15.44 6.91 -16.27
N PRO A 17 14.43 7.79 -16.16
CA PRO A 17 13.65 7.91 -14.93
C PRO A 17 12.69 6.72 -14.77
N GLU A 18 12.70 6.08 -13.60
CA GLU A 18 11.80 4.97 -13.23
C GLU A 18 10.60 5.44 -12.37
N GLY A 19 10.48 6.75 -12.15
CA GLY A 19 9.45 7.33 -11.28
C GLY A 19 9.12 8.78 -11.65
N ILE A 20 8.05 9.28 -11.03
CA ILE A 20 7.56 10.65 -11.19
C ILE A 20 7.71 11.44 -9.89
N GLU A 21 7.85 12.75 -10.00
CA GLU A 21 7.81 13.65 -8.86
C GLU A 21 6.36 14.06 -8.55
N GLY A 22 6.01 14.10 -7.27
CA GLY A 22 4.65 14.43 -6.83
C GLY A 22 4.61 14.87 -5.37
N GLN A 23 3.46 15.41 -4.96
CA GLN A 23 3.22 15.85 -3.60
C GLN A 23 2.03 15.09 -3.01
N VAL A 24 2.06 14.87 -1.70
CA VAL A 24 0.96 14.22 -0.96
C VAL A 24 0.49 15.12 0.19
N PRO A 25 -0.81 15.07 0.56
CA PRO A 25 -1.31 15.83 1.70
C PRO A 25 -0.60 15.45 3.00
N TYR A 26 -0.38 16.43 3.87
CA TYR A 26 0.14 16.17 5.22
C TYR A 26 -0.85 15.29 6.01
N ARG A 27 -0.34 14.21 6.61
CA ARG A 27 -1.15 13.21 7.34
C ARG A 27 -0.98 13.24 8.86
N GLY A 28 -0.26 14.22 9.40
CA GLY A 28 0.00 14.30 10.84
C GLY A 28 1.12 13.34 11.30
N PRO A 29 1.18 13.05 12.62
CA PRO A 29 2.18 12.14 13.18
C PRO A 29 2.08 10.72 12.61
N LEU A 30 3.23 10.09 12.38
CA LEU A 30 3.32 8.70 11.90
C LEU A 30 2.50 7.71 12.74
N ALA A 31 2.51 7.90 14.07
CA ALA A 31 1.78 7.04 15.00
C ALA A 31 0.28 6.97 14.69
N ASN A 32 -0.33 8.07 14.25
CA ASN A 32 -1.76 8.12 13.93
C ASN A 32 -2.07 7.33 12.66
N VAL A 33 -1.21 7.44 11.64
CA VAL A 33 -1.35 6.68 10.39
C VAL A 33 -1.18 5.19 10.66
N LEU A 34 -0.14 4.80 11.42
CA LEU A 34 0.09 3.41 11.80
C LEU A 34 -1.07 2.82 12.61
N HIS A 35 -1.65 3.59 13.53
CA HIS A 35 -2.79 3.13 14.32
C HIS A 35 -3.97 2.74 13.42
N GLN A 36 -4.29 3.55 12.40
CA GLN A 36 -5.37 3.25 11.46
C GLN A 36 -5.05 2.03 10.58
N LEU A 37 -3.84 1.94 10.03
CA LEU A 37 -3.44 0.82 9.17
C LEU A 37 -3.42 -0.51 9.93
N VAL A 38 -2.84 -0.52 11.14
CA VAL A 38 -2.81 -1.71 12.00
C VAL A 38 -4.20 -2.05 12.53
N GLY A 39 -5.04 -1.06 12.82
CA GLY A 39 -6.43 -1.25 13.21
C GLY A 39 -7.23 -1.98 12.13
N GLY A 40 -7.12 -1.52 10.87
CA GLY A 40 -7.74 -2.19 9.72
C GLY A 40 -7.25 -3.63 9.55
N LEU A 41 -5.94 -3.86 9.62
CA LEU A 41 -5.36 -5.21 9.54
C LEU A 41 -5.91 -6.14 10.62
N ARG A 42 -5.94 -5.69 11.88
CA ARG A 42 -6.47 -6.47 13.01
C ARG A 42 -7.96 -6.80 12.84
N GLN A 43 -8.75 -5.86 12.34
CA GLN A 43 -10.16 -6.10 12.03
C GLN A 43 -10.32 -7.19 10.96
N THR A 44 -9.51 -7.13 9.89
CA THR A 44 -9.49 -8.16 8.85
C THR A 44 -9.06 -9.53 9.39
N MET A 45 -8.03 -9.59 10.24
CA MET A 45 -7.62 -10.82 10.91
C MET A 45 -8.76 -11.41 11.76
N GLY A 46 -9.56 -10.55 12.41
CA GLY A 46 -10.78 -10.94 13.11
C GLY A 46 -11.82 -11.59 12.20
N TYR A 47 -12.12 -11.00 11.03
CA TYR A 47 -13.06 -11.59 10.04
C TYR A 47 -12.59 -12.96 9.52
N VAL A 48 -11.28 -13.15 9.39
CA VAL A 48 -10.68 -14.41 8.91
C VAL A 48 -10.50 -15.45 10.04
N GLY A 49 -10.64 -15.04 11.30
CA GLY A 49 -10.37 -15.90 12.46
C GLY A 49 -8.89 -16.27 12.60
N ALA A 50 -8.00 -15.31 12.34
CA ALA A 50 -6.55 -15.45 12.43
C ALA A 50 -5.97 -14.71 13.63
N GLU A 51 -5.18 -15.39 14.46
CA GLU A 51 -4.52 -14.78 15.64
C GLU A 51 -3.10 -14.27 15.34
N SER A 52 -2.54 -14.63 14.19
CA SER A 52 -1.21 -14.21 13.73
C SER A 52 -1.21 -13.93 12.23
N VAL A 53 -0.16 -13.28 11.75
CA VAL A 53 0.05 -13.03 10.30
C VAL A 53 0.15 -14.35 9.54
N ASP A 54 0.91 -15.32 10.04
CA ASP A 54 1.01 -16.66 9.41
C ASP A 54 -0.35 -17.37 9.33
N GLN A 55 -1.21 -17.20 10.34
CA GLN A 55 -2.58 -17.71 10.29
C GLN A 55 -3.42 -16.95 9.26
N MET A 56 -3.24 -15.64 9.11
CA MET A 56 -3.95 -14.85 8.10
C MET A 56 -3.57 -15.28 6.69
N GLU A 57 -2.27 -15.52 6.44
CA GLU A 57 -1.77 -15.99 5.15
C GLU A 57 -2.32 -17.39 4.81
N SER A 58 -2.36 -18.30 5.78
CA SER A 58 -2.83 -19.68 5.56
C SER A 58 -4.36 -19.81 5.48
N LYS A 59 -5.11 -19.06 6.31
CA LYS A 59 -6.58 -19.11 6.38
C LYS A 59 -7.26 -18.18 5.37
N GLY A 60 -6.61 -17.09 5.00
CA GLY A 60 -7.16 -16.08 4.09
C GLY A 60 -7.57 -16.68 2.74
N ARG A 61 -8.73 -16.24 2.22
CA ARG A 61 -9.23 -16.63 0.90
C ARG A 61 -9.64 -15.38 0.14
N PHE A 62 -9.16 -15.26 -1.08
CA PHE A 62 -9.56 -14.18 -1.98
C PHE A 62 -10.69 -14.63 -2.90
N VAL A 63 -11.53 -13.69 -3.25
CA VAL A 63 -12.53 -13.83 -4.30
C VAL A 63 -12.28 -12.78 -5.37
N ARG A 64 -12.47 -13.15 -6.63
CA ARG A 64 -12.41 -12.17 -7.73
C ARG A 64 -13.71 -11.37 -7.74
N ILE A 65 -13.58 -10.05 -7.71
CA ILE A 65 -14.70 -9.12 -7.85
C ILE A 65 -14.71 -8.47 -9.22
N THR A 66 -15.86 -7.93 -9.60
CA THR A 66 -16.02 -7.08 -10.80
C THR A 66 -15.77 -5.62 -10.46
N SER A 67 -15.64 -4.75 -11.47
CA SER A 67 -15.55 -3.30 -11.25
C SER A 67 -16.79 -2.72 -10.55
N ALA A 68 -17.97 -3.32 -10.76
CA ALA A 68 -19.18 -2.95 -10.05
C ALA A 68 -19.07 -3.29 -8.55
N GLY A 69 -18.54 -4.48 -8.21
CA GLY A 69 -18.29 -4.87 -6.82
C GLY A 69 -17.26 -3.98 -6.12
N LEU A 70 -16.28 -3.43 -6.85
CA LEU A 70 -15.36 -2.43 -6.30
C LEU A 70 -16.09 -1.12 -5.95
N LYS A 71 -16.96 -0.64 -6.84
CA LYS A 71 -17.76 0.57 -6.58
C LYS A 71 -18.69 0.36 -5.38
N GLU A 72 -19.33 -0.80 -5.29
CA GLU A 72 -20.17 -1.20 -4.15
C GLU A 72 -19.37 -1.25 -2.83
N SER A 73 -18.09 -1.64 -2.87
CA SER A 73 -17.25 -1.74 -1.66
C SER A 73 -16.81 -0.38 -1.10
N HIS A 74 -16.88 0.70 -1.89
CA HIS A 74 -16.57 2.06 -1.44
C HIS A 74 -17.84 2.79 -1.02
N PRO A 75 -17.75 3.86 -0.20
CA PRO A 75 -18.90 4.71 0.07
C PRO A 75 -19.55 5.17 -1.24
N HIS A 76 -20.84 4.93 -1.39
CA HIS A 76 -21.63 5.28 -2.56
C HIS A 76 -23.08 5.60 -2.12
N ASP A 77 -23.79 6.38 -2.94
CA ASP A 77 -25.20 6.77 -2.75
C ASP A 77 -25.51 7.43 -1.38
N ILE A 78 -24.65 8.37 -0.96
CA ILE A 78 -24.79 9.24 0.24
C ILE A 78 -25.06 10.68 -0.18
#